data_AF-A0A9Q1A2N4-F1
#
_entry.id   AF-A0A9Q1A2N4-F1
#
_cell.length_a   1.000
_cell.length_b   1.000
_cell.length_c   1.000
_cell.angle_alpha   90.00
_cell.angle_beta   90.00
_cell.angle_gamma   90.00
#
_symmetry.space_group_name_H-M   'P 1'
#
loop_
_entity.id
_entity.type
_entity.pdbx_description
1 polymer ?
#
loop_
_entity_poly.entity_id
_entity_poly.type
_entity_poly.pdbx_seq_one_letter_code
_entity_poly.pdbx_strand_id
1 'polypeptide(L)'
;MKNPLFTLFFFMPLVTMLLSMNIGLVSGRCQSDQQSLLLNLKKTLVFYELASTKLVKWNSTPDCCEWPGIACDDGGSGRVISLDLSFEGITGGLDDSSGLFSLQFLQNLNLSSNSFNTPLPVRFANLTDLISLNLSNAWFIGQIPNDISKLTKLTFSADSFEGNQGLCGPPSNLIKEAKILEEELKETEEGSSIGEEGQCAW
;
A
#
# COMPACT_ATOMS: atom_id res chain seq x y z
N MET A 1 -41.56 -36.80 -52.49
CA MET A 1 -40.43 -35.85 -52.41
C MET A 1 -40.58 -35.05 -51.12
N LYS A 2 -39.79 -35.37 -50.09
CA LYS A 2 -39.81 -34.68 -48.79
C LYS A 2 -38.60 -33.74 -48.77
N ASN A 3 -38.83 -32.42 -48.70
CA ASN A 3 -37.77 -31.42 -48.62
C ASN A 3 -37.25 -31.32 -47.17
N PRO A 4 -35.97 -31.61 -46.89
CA PRO A 4 -35.43 -31.62 -45.53
C PRO A 4 -34.78 -30.28 -45.18
N LEU A 5 -35.50 -29.16 -45.35
CA LEU A 5 -34.92 -27.82 -45.19
C LEU A 5 -35.54 -27.01 -44.03
N PHE A 6 -36.47 -27.58 -43.27
CA PHE A 6 -37.24 -26.84 -42.26
C PHE A 6 -36.80 -27.07 -40.80
N THR A 7 -35.84 -27.96 -40.54
CA THR A 7 -35.41 -28.27 -39.15
C THR A 7 -34.22 -27.44 -38.66
N LEU A 8 -33.56 -26.64 -39.51
CA LEU A 8 -32.42 -25.81 -39.09
C LEU A 8 -32.80 -24.47 -38.44
N PHE A 9 -34.06 -24.05 -38.50
CA PHE A 9 -34.46 -22.71 -38.03
C PHE A 9 -34.72 -22.61 -36.52
N PHE A 10 -34.89 -23.74 -35.83
CA PHE A 10 -35.21 -23.76 -34.40
C PHE A 10 -33.99 -23.73 -33.46
N PHE A 11 -32.78 -23.98 -33.96
CA PHE A 11 -31.55 -23.97 -33.15
C PHE A 11 -30.83 -22.61 -33.14
N MET A 12 -31.17 -21.71 -34.07
CA MET A 12 -30.56 -20.38 -34.18
C MET A 12 -30.80 -19.44 -32.97
N PRO A 13 -31.97 -19.41 -32.30
CA PRO A 13 -32.16 -18.50 -31.17
C PRO A 13 -31.53 -18.98 -29.84
N LEU A 14 -31.19 -20.28 -29.72
CA LEU A 14 -30.55 -20.82 -28.51
C LEU A 14 -29.04 -20.55 -28.49
N VAL A 15 -28.40 -20.55 -29.66
CA VAL A 15 -26.96 -20.27 -29.80
C VAL A 15 -26.65 -18.78 -29.61
N THR A 16 -27.56 -17.88 -29.97
CA THR A 16 -27.39 -16.44 -29.74
C THR A 16 -27.54 -16.03 -28.27
N MET A 17 -28.31 -16.79 -27.47
CA MET A 17 -28.38 -16.59 -26.02
C MET A 17 -27.10 -17.03 -25.28
N LEU A 18 -26.33 -17.97 -25.84
CA LEU A 18 -25.04 -18.39 -25.29
C LEU A 18 -23.88 -17.43 -25.63
N LEU A 19 -24.06 -16.57 -26.64
CA LEU A 19 -23.06 -15.58 -27.08
C LEU A 19 -23.22 -14.19 -26.44
N SER A 20 -24.24 -13.97 -25.60
CA SER A 20 -24.47 -12.69 -24.92
C SER A 20 -23.86 -12.61 -23.53
N MET A 21 -23.18 -13.66 -23.06
CA MET A 21 -22.24 -13.51 -21.95
C MET A 21 -21.01 -12.79 -22.48
N ASN A 22 -21.15 -11.47 -22.61
CA ASN A 22 -20.01 -10.59 -22.48
C ASN A 22 -19.35 -10.99 -21.17
N ILE A 23 -18.20 -11.67 -21.26
CA ILE A 23 -17.20 -11.62 -20.19
C ILE A 23 -16.68 -10.18 -20.22
N GLY A 24 -17.54 -9.23 -19.86
CA GLY A 24 -17.08 -7.91 -19.49
C GLY A 24 -16.22 -8.17 -18.27
N LEU A 25 -14.97 -7.73 -18.29
CA LEU A 25 -14.24 -7.56 -17.05
C LEU A 25 -15.16 -6.75 -16.13
N VAL A 26 -15.61 -7.37 -15.03
CA VAL A 26 -16.30 -6.64 -13.98
C VAL A 26 -15.22 -5.83 -13.29
N SER A 27 -14.83 -4.70 -13.88
CA SER A 27 -14.12 -3.67 -13.15
C SER A 27 -15.13 -3.07 -12.18
N GLY A 28 -15.02 -3.49 -10.93
CA GLY A 28 -15.75 -2.90 -9.82
C GLY A 28 -15.46 -1.41 -9.76
N ARG A 29 -16.50 -0.59 -9.72
CA ARG A 29 -16.34 0.83 -9.42
C ARG A 29 -15.78 1.00 -8.02
N CYS A 30 -14.96 2.02 -7.82
CA CYS A 30 -14.47 2.38 -6.50
C CYS A 30 -15.63 2.51 -5.51
N GLN A 31 -15.45 1.92 -4.33
CA GLN A 31 -16.44 2.08 -3.27
C GLN A 31 -16.47 3.54 -2.78
N SER A 32 -17.67 4.06 -2.51
CA SER A 32 -17.85 5.47 -2.15
C SER A 32 -17.15 5.86 -0.84
N ASP A 33 -17.03 4.93 0.10
CA ASP A 33 -16.27 5.11 1.34
C ASP A 33 -14.77 5.18 1.04
N GLN A 34 -14.23 4.29 0.20
CA GLN A 34 -12.82 4.31 -0.22
C GLN A 34 -12.46 5.64 -0.90
N GLN A 35 -13.30 6.11 -1.82
CA GLN A 35 -13.13 7.41 -2.47
C GLN A 35 -13.14 8.56 -1.44
N SER A 36 -14.08 8.52 -0.49
CA SER A 36 -14.19 9.55 0.56
C SER A 36 -12.97 9.57 1.48
N LEU A 37 -12.43 8.41 1.84
CA LEU A 37 -11.21 8.27 2.63
C LEU A 37 -9.99 8.84 1.89
N LEU A 38 -9.85 8.56 0.60
CA LEU A 38 -8.76 9.10 -0.23
C LEU A 38 -8.83 10.62 -0.36
N LEU A 39 -10.03 11.19 -0.55
CA LEU A 39 -10.21 12.65 -0.59
C LEU A 39 -9.94 13.29 0.77
N ASN A 40 -10.31 12.62 1.86
CA ASN A 40 -9.98 13.07 3.21
C ASN A 40 -8.47 13.06 3.45
N LEU A 41 -7.78 11.97 3.08
CA LEU A 41 -6.33 11.87 3.12
C LEU A 41 -5.67 13.00 2.33
N LYS A 42 -6.06 13.22 1.07
CA LYS A 42 -5.55 14.34 0.26
C LYS A 42 -5.70 15.69 0.96
N LYS A 43 -6.85 15.93 1.62
CA LYS A 43 -7.12 17.19 2.31
C LYS A 43 -6.20 17.41 3.52
N THR A 44 -5.78 16.35 4.19
CA THR A 44 -4.90 16.44 5.38
C THR A 44 -3.42 16.48 5.04
N LEU A 45 -3.03 16.00 3.85
CA LEU A 45 -1.64 16.02 3.40
C LEU A 45 -1.18 17.45 3.11
N VAL A 46 0.05 17.76 3.52
CA VAL A 46 0.76 18.97 3.10
C VAL A 46 1.73 18.56 2.01
N PHE A 47 1.55 19.06 0.80
CA PHE A 47 2.36 18.70 -0.36
C PHE A 47 2.54 19.87 -1.33
N TYR A 48 3.60 19.82 -2.13
CA TYR A 48 3.88 20.84 -3.13
C TYR A 48 3.08 20.58 -4.42
N GLU A 49 1.95 21.27 -4.58
CA GLU A 49 1.02 21.06 -5.71
C GLU A 49 1.69 21.16 -7.09
N LEU A 50 2.69 22.04 -7.27
CA LEU A 50 3.37 22.21 -8.56
C LEU A 50 4.29 21.05 -8.94
N ALA A 51 4.74 20.24 -7.97
CA ALA A 51 5.52 19.03 -8.23
C ALA A 51 4.68 17.75 -8.24
N SER A 52 3.49 17.78 -7.61
CA SER A 52 2.59 16.63 -7.56
C SER A 52 2.07 16.26 -8.94
N THR A 53 2.08 14.96 -9.25
CA THR A 53 1.58 14.41 -10.52
C THR A 53 0.33 13.56 -10.33
N LYS A 54 0.10 13.07 -9.11
CA LYS A 54 -0.97 12.16 -8.74
C LYS A 54 -2.05 12.87 -7.92
N LEU A 55 -1.71 13.41 -6.75
CA LEU A 55 -2.64 14.04 -5.81
C LEU A 55 -3.40 15.20 -6.43
N VAL A 56 -2.78 16.02 -7.28
CA VAL A 56 -3.47 17.11 -7.99
C VAL A 56 -4.61 16.63 -8.90
N LYS A 57 -4.56 15.37 -9.37
CA LYS A 57 -5.60 14.79 -10.24
C LYS A 57 -6.74 14.12 -9.47
N TRP A 58 -6.56 13.85 -8.18
CA TRP A 58 -7.60 13.26 -7.34
C TRP A 58 -8.73 14.27 -7.09
N ASN A 59 -9.95 13.95 -7.49
CA ASN A 59 -11.12 14.82 -7.39
C ASN A 59 -12.40 13.97 -7.27
N SER A 60 -13.60 14.53 -7.36
CA SER A 60 -14.81 13.68 -7.24
C SER A 60 -15.14 12.86 -8.50
N THR A 61 -14.46 13.11 -9.64
CA THR A 61 -14.76 12.53 -10.97
C THR A 61 -13.50 12.51 -11.87
N PRO A 62 -12.95 11.36 -12.30
CA PRO A 62 -13.58 10.05 -12.48
C PRO A 62 -13.52 9.12 -11.25
N ASP A 63 -13.84 7.84 -11.45
CA ASP A 63 -13.77 6.77 -10.44
C ASP A 63 -12.38 6.71 -9.78
N CYS A 64 -12.32 6.52 -8.45
CA CYS A 64 -11.06 6.58 -7.73
C CYS A 64 -10.05 5.49 -8.16
N CYS A 65 -10.54 4.36 -8.68
CA CYS A 65 -9.69 3.30 -9.22
C CYS A 65 -8.97 3.71 -10.51
N GLU A 66 -9.37 4.82 -11.14
CA GLU A 66 -8.70 5.41 -12.31
C GLU A 66 -7.73 6.53 -11.94
N TRP A 67 -7.67 6.94 -10.67
CA TRP A 67 -6.76 8.01 -10.27
C TRP A 67 -5.31 7.53 -10.31
N PRO A 68 -4.37 8.38 -10.76
CA PRO A 68 -2.96 8.02 -10.73
C PRO A 68 -2.53 7.68 -9.30
N GLY A 69 -1.77 6.60 -9.18
CA GLY A 69 -1.29 6.09 -7.89
C GLY A 69 -2.29 5.26 -7.11
N ILE A 70 -3.48 4.97 -7.63
CA ILE A 70 -4.45 4.08 -6.97
C ILE A 70 -4.65 2.83 -7.82
N ALA A 71 -4.68 1.66 -7.16
CA ALA A 71 -5.19 0.44 -7.76
C ALA A 71 -6.21 -0.21 -6.83
N CYS A 72 -7.29 -0.69 -7.43
CA CYS A 72 -8.34 -1.42 -6.76
C CYS A 72 -8.23 -2.92 -7.02
N ASP A 73 -8.93 -3.73 -6.22
CA ASP A 73 -8.92 -5.18 -6.37
C ASP A 73 -9.51 -5.67 -7.71
N ASP A 74 -8.88 -6.69 -8.29
CA ASP A 74 -9.32 -7.33 -9.54
C ASP A 74 -10.62 -8.14 -9.38
N GLY A 75 -11.07 -8.37 -8.14
CA GLY A 75 -12.31 -9.09 -7.81
C GLY A 75 -13.58 -8.29 -8.04
N GLY A 76 -13.45 -7.04 -8.52
CA GLY A 76 -14.57 -6.16 -8.81
C GLY A 76 -15.27 -5.63 -7.57
N SER A 77 -14.63 -5.70 -6.39
CA SER A 77 -15.22 -5.13 -5.17
C SER A 77 -15.00 -3.63 -5.04
N GLY A 78 -14.06 -3.05 -5.79
CA GLY A 78 -13.77 -1.61 -5.79
C GLY A 78 -13.01 -1.14 -4.56
N ARG A 79 -12.33 -2.05 -3.85
CA ARG A 79 -11.53 -1.75 -2.66
C ARG A 79 -10.13 -1.33 -3.07
N VAL A 80 -9.59 -0.29 -2.44
CA VAL A 80 -8.24 0.21 -2.71
C VAL A 80 -7.22 -0.72 -2.07
N ILE A 81 -6.40 -1.37 -2.89
CA ILE A 81 -5.37 -2.33 -2.45
C ILE A 81 -3.96 -1.81 -2.68
N SER A 82 -3.77 -0.80 -3.53
CA SER A 82 -2.49 -0.18 -3.78
C SER A 82 -2.61 1.33 -3.76
N LEU A 83 -1.69 1.98 -3.04
CA LEU A 83 -1.55 3.42 -2.97
C LEU A 83 -0.08 3.81 -3.18
N ASP A 84 0.19 4.49 -4.29
CA ASP A 84 1.48 5.06 -4.63
C ASP A 84 1.41 6.60 -4.54
N LEU A 85 2.02 7.13 -3.50
CA LEU A 85 2.24 8.55 -3.27
C LEU A 85 3.73 8.92 -3.36
N SER A 86 4.53 8.11 -4.05
CA SER A 86 5.94 8.43 -4.26
C SER A 86 6.11 9.71 -5.08
N PHE A 87 7.16 10.48 -4.81
CA PHE A 87 7.50 11.71 -5.54
C PHE A 87 6.36 12.75 -5.59
N GLU A 88 5.52 12.85 -4.56
CA GLU A 88 4.42 13.82 -4.53
C GLU A 88 4.76 15.11 -3.77
N GLY A 89 6.02 15.25 -3.33
CA GLY A 89 6.48 16.44 -2.61
C GLY A 89 5.76 16.65 -1.28
N ILE A 90 5.38 15.55 -0.62
CA ILE A 90 4.69 15.56 0.67
C ILE A 90 5.67 15.93 1.76
N THR A 91 5.29 16.90 2.59
CA THR A 91 6.09 17.42 3.72
C THR A 91 5.40 17.30 5.07
N GLY A 92 4.14 16.87 5.10
CA GLY A 92 3.38 16.72 6.34
C GLY A 92 2.00 16.09 6.15
N GLY A 93 1.24 15.99 7.24
CA GLY A 93 -0.10 15.37 7.25
C GLY A 93 -0.10 13.86 7.44
N LEU A 94 1.03 13.28 7.84
CA LEU A 94 1.17 11.87 8.19
C LEU A 94 1.44 11.70 9.70
N ASP A 95 0.42 12.00 10.50
CA ASP A 95 0.37 11.70 11.93
C ASP A 95 -0.64 10.58 12.23
N ASP A 96 -0.78 10.15 13.49
CA ASP A 96 -1.69 9.06 13.89
C ASP A 96 -3.19 9.30 13.53
N SER A 97 -3.57 10.54 13.23
CA SER A 97 -4.93 10.91 12.80
C SER A 97 -5.13 10.87 11.29
N SER A 98 -4.06 10.62 10.51
CA SER A 98 -4.10 10.58 9.05
C SER A 98 -5.14 9.60 8.51
N GLY A 99 -5.89 10.04 7.49
CA GLY A 99 -6.88 9.22 6.79
C GLY A 99 -6.28 7.95 6.15
N LEU A 100 -4.96 7.92 5.93
CA LEU A 100 -4.23 6.76 5.41
C LEU A 100 -4.55 5.48 6.18
N PHE A 101 -4.59 5.57 7.52
CA PHE A 101 -4.78 4.40 8.39
C PHE A 101 -6.22 3.88 8.43
N SER A 102 -7.13 4.51 7.68
CA SER A 102 -8.49 4.04 7.46
C SER A 102 -8.64 3.16 6.20
N LEU A 103 -7.62 3.11 5.34
CA LEU A 103 -7.60 2.26 4.14
C LEU A 103 -7.23 0.81 4.51
N GLN A 104 -8.13 0.11 5.20
CA GLN A 104 -7.84 -1.19 5.83
C GLN A 104 -7.52 -2.33 4.85
N PHE A 105 -7.91 -2.19 3.58
CA PHE A 105 -7.65 -3.19 2.54
C PHE A 105 -6.31 -2.99 1.81
N LEU A 106 -5.53 -1.98 2.22
CA LEU A 106 -4.30 -1.62 1.56
C LEU A 106 -3.25 -2.72 1.71
N GLN A 107 -2.74 -3.20 0.58
CA GLN A 107 -1.72 -4.24 0.48
C GLN A 107 -0.37 -3.65 0.07
N ASN A 108 -0.36 -2.60 -0.74
CA ASN A 108 0.86 -1.96 -1.22
C ASN A 108 0.79 -0.47 -0.91
N LEU A 109 1.81 0.03 -0.22
CA LEU A 109 1.95 1.45 0.10
C LEU A 109 3.34 1.93 -0.29
N ASN A 110 3.39 2.91 -1.19
CA ASN A 110 4.62 3.58 -1.56
C ASN A 110 4.56 5.07 -1.15
N LEU A 111 5.42 5.46 -0.22
CA LEU A 111 5.61 6.83 0.25
C LEU A 111 7.01 7.35 -0.09
N SER A 112 7.77 6.64 -0.92
CA SER A 112 9.17 6.94 -1.20
C SER A 112 9.38 8.33 -1.81
N SER A 113 10.57 8.89 -1.62
CA SER A 113 10.96 10.14 -2.28
C SER A 113 10.01 11.31 -1.96
N ASN A 114 9.64 11.42 -0.69
CA ASN A 114 8.95 12.56 -0.08
C ASN A 114 9.84 13.18 1.03
N SER A 115 9.36 14.19 1.75
CA SER A 115 10.14 14.90 2.75
C SER A 115 9.38 15.05 4.07
N PHE A 116 9.03 13.92 4.72
CA PHE A 116 8.16 13.94 5.89
C PHE A 116 8.80 14.61 7.11
N ASN A 117 10.09 14.37 7.37
CA ASN A 117 10.81 14.93 8.53
C ASN A 117 10.11 14.69 9.89
N THR A 118 9.33 13.60 9.99
CA THR A 118 8.62 13.17 11.21
C THR A 118 8.96 11.73 11.56
N PRO A 119 8.66 11.29 12.81
CA PRO A 119 8.60 9.87 13.14
C PRO A 119 7.53 9.11 12.37
N LEU A 120 7.67 7.78 12.29
CA LEU A 120 6.60 6.91 11.80
C LEU A 120 5.46 6.85 12.82
N PRO A 121 4.21 7.16 12.45
CA PRO A 121 3.06 6.99 13.32
C PRO A 121 2.86 5.53 13.74
N VAL A 122 2.51 5.27 15.00
CA VAL A 122 2.26 3.91 15.49
C VAL A 122 1.08 3.25 14.77
N ARG A 123 0.20 4.07 14.19
CA ARG A 123 -0.99 3.65 13.44
C ARG A 123 -0.70 2.99 12.10
N PHE A 124 0.56 2.96 11.63
CA PHE A 124 0.95 2.07 10.53
C PHE A 124 0.55 0.62 10.79
N ALA A 125 0.55 0.19 12.07
CA ALA A 125 0.13 -1.13 12.50
C ALA A 125 -1.36 -1.46 12.25
N ASN A 126 -2.19 -0.46 11.91
CA ASN A 126 -3.59 -0.69 11.54
C ASN A 126 -3.77 -1.21 10.12
N LEU A 127 -2.77 -1.08 9.25
CA LEU A 127 -2.82 -1.55 7.87
C LEU A 127 -2.51 -3.05 7.82
N THR A 128 -3.32 -3.87 8.50
CA THR A 128 -3.02 -5.30 8.75
C THR A 128 -2.95 -6.15 7.47
N ASP A 129 -3.49 -5.66 6.36
CA ASP A 129 -3.42 -6.30 5.05
C ASP A 129 -2.15 -5.93 4.25
N LEU A 130 -1.29 -5.07 4.78
CA LEU A 130 -0.12 -4.56 4.08
C LEU A 130 0.90 -5.69 3.84
N ILE A 131 1.28 -5.84 2.58
CA ILE A 131 2.25 -6.81 2.05
C ILE A 131 3.55 -6.11 1.69
N SER A 132 3.46 -4.89 1.15
CA SER A 132 4.61 -4.10 0.73
C SER A 132 4.51 -2.67 1.25
N LEU A 133 5.59 -2.20 1.85
CA LEU A 133 5.76 -0.84 2.32
C LEU A 133 7.08 -0.30 1.79
N ASN A 134 7.06 0.83 1.09
CA ASN A 134 8.26 1.54 0.66
C ASN A 134 8.26 2.96 1.22
N LEU A 135 9.27 3.25 2.05
CA LEU A 135 9.53 4.53 2.71
C LEU A 135 10.89 5.11 2.28
N SER A 136 11.52 4.56 1.24
CA SER A 136 12.88 4.92 0.86
C SER A 136 12.98 6.40 0.51
N ASN A 137 14.06 7.04 0.93
CA ASN A 137 14.34 8.45 0.65
C ASN A 137 13.19 9.39 1.05
N ALA A 138 12.45 9.09 2.12
CA ALA A 138 11.26 9.83 2.53
C ALA A 138 11.50 10.77 3.74
N TRP A 139 12.75 10.84 4.22
CA TRP A 139 13.18 11.67 5.35
C TRP A 139 12.46 11.38 6.67
N PHE A 140 12.04 10.13 6.89
CA PHE A 140 11.56 9.73 8.21
C PHE A 140 12.70 9.74 9.24
N ILE A 141 12.35 10.00 10.50
CA ILE A 141 13.30 10.07 11.62
C ILE A 141 12.83 9.26 12.82
N GLY A 142 13.69 9.07 13.82
CA GLY A 142 13.35 8.39 15.06
C GLY A 142 13.24 6.87 14.92
N GLN A 143 12.70 6.22 15.96
CA GLN A 143 12.63 4.77 16.00
C GLN A 143 11.46 4.22 15.18
N ILE A 144 11.67 3.11 14.46
CA ILE A 144 10.57 2.32 13.89
C ILE A 144 9.69 1.79 15.03
N PRO A 145 8.37 2.09 15.06
CA PRO A 145 7.48 1.62 16.11
C PRO A 145 7.44 0.10 16.21
N ASN A 146 7.52 -0.44 17.42
CA ASN A 146 7.41 -1.89 17.67
C ASN A 146 6.09 -2.49 17.18
N ASP A 147 5.02 -1.68 17.14
CA ASP A 147 3.71 -2.05 16.62
C ASP A 147 3.74 -2.51 15.15
N ILE A 148 4.78 -2.18 14.39
CA ILE A 148 4.96 -2.70 13.02
C ILE A 148 5.01 -4.24 12.98
N SER A 149 5.34 -4.90 14.11
CA SER A 149 5.21 -6.37 14.28
C SER A 149 3.81 -6.92 14.01
N LYS A 150 2.76 -6.10 14.17
CA LYS A 150 1.38 -6.51 13.94
C LYS A 150 1.08 -6.72 12.45
N LEU A 151 1.91 -6.18 11.56
CA LEU A 151 1.80 -6.33 10.12
C LEU A 151 2.36 -7.69 9.67
N THR A 152 1.68 -8.76 10.06
CA THR A 152 2.15 -10.15 9.85
C THR A 152 2.27 -10.58 8.38
N LYS A 153 1.66 -9.84 7.45
CA LYS A 153 1.74 -10.07 6.00
C LYS A 153 2.86 -9.27 5.33
N LEU A 154 3.43 -8.30 6.03
CA LEU A 154 4.41 -7.37 5.47
C LEU A 154 5.69 -8.11 5.14
N THR A 155 6.06 -8.11 3.87
CA THR A 155 7.38 -8.57 3.42
C THR A 155 8.37 -7.44 3.63
N PHE A 156 9.43 -7.75 4.35
CA PHE A 156 10.46 -6.77 4.65
C PHE A 156 11.57 -6.77 3.60
N SER A 157 11.91 -5.58 3.11
CA SER A 157 13.11 -5.33 2.33
C SER A 157 13.87 -4.16 2.95
N ALA A 158 15.19 -4.29 3.10
CA ALA A 158 16.03 -3.21 3.60
C ALA A 158 15.94 -1.96 2.70
N ASP A 159 15.85 -2.19 1.39
CA ASP A 159 15.75 -1.13 0.37
C ASP A 159 14.52 -0.24 0.59
N SER A 160 13.44 -0.77 1.17
CA SER A 160 12.24 -0.01 1.49
C SER A 160 12.46 1.09 2.54
N PHE A 161 13.55 1.04 3.30
CA PHE A 161 13.84 2.00 4.37
C PHE A 161 15.11 2.81 4.11
N GLU A 162 15.81 2.55 3.00
CA GLU A 162 17.04 3.24 2.61
C GLU A 162 16.85 4.76 2.49
N GLY A 163 17.91 5.55 2.71
CA GLY A 163 17.89 6.99 2.49
C GLY A 163 17.16 7.79 3.58
N ASN A 164 16.74 7.14 4.66
CA ASN A 164 16.18 7.80 5.85
C ASN A 164 17.25 7.90 6.95
N GLN A 165 18.14 8.89 6.85
CA GLN A 165 19.32 8.99 7.73
C GLN A 165 19.00 9.02 9.23
N GLY A 166 17.86 9.61 9.62
CA GLY A 166 17.45 9.70 11.02
C GLY A 166 16.57 8.56 11.50
N LEU A 167 16.20 7.61 10.63
CA LEU A 167 15.34 6.48 10.99
C LEU A 167 16.20 5.33 11.53
N CYS A 168 15.87 4.87 12.73
CA CYS A 168 16.66 3.91 13.48
C CYS A 168 15.77 2.82 14.10
N GLY A 169 16.43 1.83 14.68
CA GLY A 169 15.76 0.68 15.26
C GLY A 169 15.49 -0.35 14.18
N PRO A 170 15.75 -1.63 14.46
CA PRO A 170 15.39 -2.67 13.50
C PRO A 170 13.87 -2.75 13.40
N PRO A 171 13.32 -3.10 12.23
CA PRO A 171 12.12 -3.92 12.14
C PRO A 171 12.46 -5.32 12.68
N SER A 172 12.82 -5.38 13.96
CA SER A 172 13.48 -6.51 14.65
C SER A 172 12.62 -7.75 14.74
N ASN A 173 11.31 -7.61 14.52
CA ASN A 173 10.37 -8.71 14.55
C ASN A 173 10.49 -9.60 13.30
N LEU A 174 11.13 -9.12 12.24
CA LEU A 174 11.47 -9.87 11.01
C LEU A 174 12.89 -10.47 11.07
N ILE A 175 13.71 -10.04 12.02
CA ILE A 175 15.04 -10.62 12.29
C ILE A 175 14.92 -11.92 13.09
N LYS A 176 13.72 -12.31 13.58
CA LYS A 176 13.54 -13.54 14.36
C LYS A 176 13.97 -14.81 13.61
N GLU A 177 13.83 -14.86 12.28
CA GLU A 177 14.34 -15.98 11.49
C GLU A 177 15.85 -15.90 11.23
N ALA A 178 16.45 -14.70 11.23
CA ALA A 178 17.89 -14.52 11.04
C ALA A 178 18.69 -14.70 12.33
N LYS A 179 18.12 -14.35 13.50
CA LYS A 179 18.79 -14.52 14.80
C LYS A 179 18.86 -15.97 15.25
N ILE A 180 17.90 -16.82 14.91
CA ILE A 180 17.97 -18.26 15.19
C ILE A 180 19.15 -18.90 14.41
N LEU A 181 19.48 -18.39 13.22
CA LEU A 181 20.62 -18.85 12.43
C LEU A 181 21.96 -18.23 12.89
N GLU A 182 21.95 -17.00 13.43
CA GLU A 182 23.16 -16.37 13.99
C GLU A 182 23.51 -16.87 15.41
N GLU A 183 22.52 -17.24 16.22
CA GLU A 183 22.74 -17.80 17.57
C GLU A 183 23.37 -19.21 17.51
N GLU A 184 23.17 -19.99 16.45
CA GLU A 184 23.90 -21.24 16.20
C GLU A 184 25.37 -21.02 15.77
N LEU A 185 25.79 -19.78 15.44
CA LEU A 185 27.14 -19.43 14.98
C LEU A 185 27.94 -18.54 15.94
N LYS A 186 27.36 -18.09 17.06
CA LYS A 186 27.97 -17.13 18.00
C LYS A 186 28.19 -17.65 19.43
N GLU A 187 28.33 -18.96 19.62
CA GLU A 187 29.00 -19.48 20.82
C GLU A 187 30.51 -19.19 20.79
N THR A 188 30.91 -17.92 20.69
CA THR A 188 32.21 -17.43 21.17
C THR A 188 32.18 -15.90 21.25
N GLU A 189 32.61 -15.40 22.41
CA GLU A 189 32.89 -14.00 22.77
C GLU A 189 31.75 -13.21 23.46
N GLU A 190 31.79 -13.29 24.79
CA GLU A 190 31.19 -12.34 25.73
C GLU A 190 31.86 -10.95 25.65
N GLY A 191 31.09 -9.86 25.78
CA GLY A 191 31.68 -8.55 26.04
C GLY A 191 30.76 -7.31 25.97
N SER A 192 30.16 -6.97 27.11
CA SER A 192 30.04 -5.61 27.69
C SER A 192 29.21 -4.46 27.06
N SER A 193 28.23 -4.02 27.88
CA SER A 193 27.87 -2.65 28.32
C SER A 193 27.25 -1.58 27.40
N ILE A 194 25.97 -1.28 27.71
CA ILE A 194 25.28 0.01 27.99
C ILE A 194 25.86 1.35 27.49
N GLY A 195 25.01 2.13 26.80
CA GLY A 195 24.99 3.60 26.80
C GLY A 195 24.65 4.26 25.45
N GLU A 196 23.47 4.92 25.36
CA GLU A 196 23.24 6.29 24.83
C GLU A 196 21.84 6.50 24.22
N GLU A 197 20.98 7.23 24.96
CA GLU A 197 19.89 8.02 24.38
C GLU A 197 20.51 9.21 23.64
N GLY A 198 20.66 9.10 22.31
CA GLY A 198 21.22 10.19 21.53
C GLY A 198 21.37 9.82 20.06
N GLN A 199 20.49 10.38 19.23
CA GLN A 199 20.64 10.51 17.78
C GLN A 199 20.88 9.21 17.02
N CYS A 200 19.74 8.59 16.69
CA CYS A 200 19.55 7.69 15.57
C CYS A 200 20.44 8.01 14.36
N ALA A 201 21.52 7.25 14.25
CA ALA A 201 22.35 7.02 13.10
C ALA A 201 22.66 5.51 13.11
N TRP A 202 22.57 4.87 11.94
CA TRP A 202 23.17 3.56 11.73
C TRP A 202 24.69 3.67 11.79
#